data_AF-A0A9P0JQE1-F1
#
_entry.id   AF-A0A9P0JQE1-F1
#
_cell.length_a   1.000
_cell.length_b   1.000
_cell.length_c   1.000
_cell.angle_alpha   90.00
_cell.angle_beta   90.00
_cell.angle_gamma   90.00
#
_symmetry.space_group_name_H-M   'P 1'
#
loop_
_entity.id
_entity.type
_entity.pdbx_description
1 polymer ?
#
loop_
_entity_poly.entity_id
_entity_poly.type
_entity_poly.pdbx_seq_one_letter_code
_entity_poly.pdbx_strand_id
1 'polypeptide(L)'
;MRELNTYPERFQNFYRMSRECFYNVLALVKEGLEKRSTNFREPICPEERLLITLRYFASGCSFKALSYYFVKGHSTVRAVVHQTAKVIWEKLQPKYMPVPTTAKWMQIADRFHSLWNLPNCIGSIDVADADGMFVTVDVGEYGRNSDGRALMNSNFGRALQSSNLDLPQPRPIPGDVKQIPFYFTADEAFPLKKNIIKP
;
A
#
# COMPACT_ATOMS: atom_id res chain seq x y z
N MET A 1 19.69 13.84 -14.35
CA MET A 1 18.60 14.55 -13.65
C MET A 1 18.15 15.84 -14.35
N ARG A 2 19.03 16.70 -14.88
CA ARG A 2 18.61 17.91 -15.63
C ARG A 2 17.63 17.61 -16.78
N GLU A 3 17.80 16.52 -17.50
CA GLU A 3 16.90 16.10 -18.60
C GLU A 3 15.49 15.70 -18.16
N LEU A 4 15.31 15.26 -16.90
CA LEU A 4 14.00 14.93 -16.34
C LEU A 4 13.25 16.19 -15.86
N ASN A 5 13.95 17.31 -15.72
CA ASN A 5 13.34 18.60 -15.37
C ASN A 5 12.74 19.32 -16.58
N THR A 6 13.23 19.02 -17.78
CA THR A 6 12.84 19.71 -19.02
C THR A 6 11.55 19.15 -19.62
N TYR A 7 11.25 17.86 -19.42
CA TYR A 7 10.09 17.20 -20.03
C TYR A 7 9.25 16.47 -18.97
N PRO A 8 8.07 17.00 -18.59
CA PRO A 8 7.20 16.41 -17.58
C PRO A 8 6.85 14.93 -17.86
N GLU A 9 6.55 14.58 -19.12
CA GLU A 9 6.24 13.20 -19.52
C GLU A 9 7.39 12.23 -19.24
N ARG A 10 8.65 12.68 -19.41
CA ARG A 10 9.81 11.84 -19.11
C ARG A 10 9.94 11.59 -17.61
N PHE A 11 9.67 12.59 -16.78
CA PHE A 11 9.63 12.41 -15.33
C PHE A 11 8.55 11.39 -14.95
N GLN A 12 7.34 11.53 -15.50
CA GLN A 12 6.23 10.63 -15.23
C GLN A 12 6.52 9.20 -15.66
N ASN A 13 7.08 8.99 -16.86
CA ASN A 13 7.44 7.65 -17.31
C ASN A 13 8.59 7.05 -16.48
N PHE A 14 9.54 7.88 -16.05
CA PHE A 14 10.70 7.41 -15.30
C PHE A 14 10.40 7.07 -13.83
N TYR A 15 9.51 7.83 -13.18
CA TYR A 15 9.15 7.65 -11.78
C TYR A 15 7.74 7.10 -11.54
N ARG A 16 6.95 6.88 -12.61
CA ARG A 16 5.53 6.49 -12.56
C ARG A 16 4.66 7.47 -11.76
N MET A 17 5.07 8.73 -11.67
CA MET A 17 4.35 9.79 -10.94
C MET A 17 4.61 11.17 -11.54
N SER A 18 3.64 12.07 -11.42
CA SER A 18 3.81 13.47 -11.82
C SER A 18 4.77 14.19 -10.87
N ARG A 19 5.37 15.29 -11.34
CA ARG A 19 6.24 16.15 -10.52
C ARG A 19 5.50 16.78 -9.35
N GLU A 20 4.25 17.17 -9.56
CA GLU A 20 3.41 17.73 -8.50
C GLU A 20 3.21 16.71 -7.37
N CYS A 21 2.84 15.47 -7.73
CA CYS A 21 2.72 14.38 -6.77
C CYS A 21 4.04 14.13 -6.03
N PHE A 22 5.18 14.16 -6.74
CA PHE A 22 6.50 14.06 -6.12
C PHE A 22 6.72 15.13 -5.04
N TYR A 23 6.44 16.40 -5.33
CA TYR A 23 6.63 17.47 -4.34
C TYR A 23 5.62 17.38 -3.18
N ASN A 24 4.40 16.93 -3.44
CA ASN A 24 3.41 16.67 -2.40
C ASN A 24 3.89 15.57 -1.44
N VAL A 25 4.43 14.47 -1.99
CA VAL A 25 5.02 13.38 -1.17
C VAL A 25 6.26 13.89 -0.44
N LEU A 26 7.16 14.59 -1.12
CA LEU A 26 8.36 15.16 -0.51
C LEU A 26 8.01 16.04 0.69
N ALA A 27 7.02 16.92 0.58
CA ALA A 27 6.58 17.79 1.67
C ALA A 27 6.15 16.99 2.91
N LEU A 28 5.53 15.82 2.74
CA LEU A 28 5.10 14.96 3.85
C LEU A 28 6.25 14.19 4.52
N VAL A 29 7.30 13.84 3.77
CA VAL A 29 8.39 12.99 4.27
C VAL A 29 9.69 13.75 4.57
N LYS A 30 9.82 15.01 4.12
CA LYS A 30 11.06 15.79 4.17
C LYS A 30 11.72 15.79 5.54
N GLU A 31 10.95 16.11 6.58
CA GLU A 31 11.40 16.14 7.97
C GLU A 31 12.06 14.81 8.40
N GLY A 32 11.50 13.67 8.00
CA GLY A 32 12.06 12.35 8.32
C GLY A 32 13.26 11.95 7.46
N LEU A 33 13.48 12.61 6.34
CA LEU A 33 14.59 12.34 5.42
C LEU A 33 15.80 13.26 5.63
N GLU A 34 15.62 14.39 6.29
CA GLU A 34 16.70 15.31 6.62
C GLU A 34 17.75 14.63 7.51
N LYS A 35 19.01 14.77 7.13
CA LYS A 35 20.16 14.28 7.89
C LYS A 35 20.96 15.46 8.39
N ARG A 36 21.43 15.35 9.65
CA ARG A 36 22.35 16.34 10.23
C ARG A 36 23.62 16.38 9.41
N SER A 37 24.05 17.59 9.06
CA SER A 37 25.38 17.81 8.50
C SER A 37 26.43 17.51 9.57
N THR A 38 27.52 16.87 9.16
CA THR A 38 28.68 16.57 10.02
C THR A 38 29.93 17.01 9.27
N ASN A 39 31.06 17.14 9.98
CA ASN A 39 32.35 17.53 9.38
C ASN A 39 32.93 16.53 8.36
N PHE A 40 32.21 15.45 8.07
CA PHE A 40 32.58 14.46 7.06
C PHE A 40 32.01 14.86 5.68
N ARG A 41 31.28 13.96 5.03
CA ARG A 41 30.68 14.17 3.72
C ARG A 41 29.31 14.83 3.86
N GLU A 42 29.01 15.79 2.98
CA GLU A 42 27.67 16.37 2.88
C GLU A 42 26.61 15.26 2.72
N PRO A 43 25.53 15.29 3.53
CA PRO A 43 24.48 14.31 3.43
C PRO A 43 23.73 14.45 2.11
N ILE A 44 23.29 13.31 1.56
CA ILE A 44 22.39 13.29 0.39
C ILE A 44 21.09 14.00 0.79
N CYS A 45 20.68 15.02 0.03
CA CYS A 45 19.49 15.82 0.33
C CYS A 45 18.20 14.97 0.29
N PRO A 46 17.14 15.36 1.02
CA PRO A 46 15.85 14.67 1.03
C PRO A 46 15.29 14.38 -0.37
N GLU A 47 15.41 15.35 -1.28
CA GLU A 47 14.97 15.26 -2.67
C GLU A 47 15.66 14.10 -3.39
N GLU A 48 16.99 14.03 -3.34
CA GLU A 48 17.76 12.99 -4.03
C GLU A 48 17.50 11.61 -3.40
N ARG A 49 17.36 11.54 -2.07
CA ARG A 49 17.02 10.29 -1.37
C ARG A 49 15.65 9.74 -1.78
N LEU A 50 14.66 10.63 -1.91
CA LEU A 50 13.34 10.26 -2.38
C LEU A 50 13.38 9.80 -3.83
N LEU A 51 14.10 10.49 -4.72
CA LEU A 51 14.23 10.09 -6.13
C LEU A 51 14.91 8.73 -6.30
N ILE A 52 15.97 8.44 -5.54
CA ILE A 52 16.63 7.12 -5.54
C ILE A 52 15.61 6.02 -5.18
N THR A 53 14.83 6.27 -4.14
CA THR A 53 13.85 5.30 -3.60
C THR A 53 12.67 5.11 -4.55
N LEU A 54 12.12 6.18 -5.10
CA LEU A 54 11.05 6.12 -6.08
C LEU A 54 11.49 5.43 -7.37
N ARG A 55 12.74 5.63 -7.80
CA ARG A 55 13.26 4.90 -8.95
C ARG A 55 13.32 3.39 -8.69
N TYR A 56 13.69 2.98 -7.48
CA TYR A 56 13.64 1.58 -7.08
C TYR A 56 12.21 1.03 -7.18
N PHE A 57 11.22 1.73 -6.61
CA PHE A 57 9.81 1.31 -6.67
C PHE A 57 9.23 1.27 -8.09
N ALA A 58 9.54 2.27 -8.92
CA ALA A 58 8.99 2.40 -10.27
C ALA A 58 9.52 1.34 -11.26
N SER A 59 10.69 0.76 -11.00
CA SER A 59 11.38 -0.11 -11.97
C SER A 59 11.79 -1.48 -11.44
N GLY A 60 11.82 -1.68 -10.12
CA GLY A 60 12.33 -2.92 -9.50
C GLY A 60 13.81 -3.19 -9.78
N CYS A 61 14.58 -2.19 -10.22
CA CYS A 61 15.98 -2.39 -10.58
C CYS A 61 16.87 -2.71 -9.37
N SER A 62 17.97 -3.42 -9.60
CA SER A 62 18.90 -3.77 -8.52
C SER A 62 19.59 -2.55 -7.90
N PHE A 63 19.99 -2.66 -6.63
CA PHE A 63 20.79 -1.61 -5.98
C PHE A 63 22.11 -1.33 -6.71
N LYS A 64 22.67 -2.33 -7.41
CA LYS A 64 23.83 -2.16 -8.29
C LYS A 64 23.50 -1.24 -9.46
N ALA A 65 22.38 -1.45 -10.17
CA ALA A 65 21.97 -0.55 -11.24
C ALA A 65 21.76 0.89 -10.72
N LEU A 66 21.08 1.06 -9.59
CA LEU A 66 20.87 2.37 -8.96
C LEU A 66 22.17 3.08 -8.57
N SER A 67 23.18 2.32 -8.10
CA SER A 67 24.50 2.87 -7.76
C SER A 67 25.17 3.55 -8.95
N TYR A 68 25.05 2.98 -10.15
CA TYR A 68 25.53 3.60 -11.39
C TYR A 68 24.67 4.79 -11.81
N TYR A 69 23.35 4.67 -11.77
CA TYR A 69 22.45 5.75 -12.20
C TYR A 69 22.61 7.05 -11.39
N PHE A 70 22.79 6.93 -10.08
CA PHE A 70 22.91 8.07 -9.17
C PHE A 70 24.35 8.38 -8.76
N VAL A 71 25.32 7.60 -9.26
CA VAL A 71 26.76 7.73 -8.95
C VAL A 71 26.99 7.75 -7.42
N LYS A 72 26.37 6.80 -6.72
CA LYS A 72 26.49 6.63 -5.26
C LYS A 72 26.96 5.22 -4.94
N GLY A 73 27.63 5.04 -3.80
CA GLY A 73 28.08 3.72 -3.36
C GLY A 73 26.92 2.75 -3.17
N HIS A 74 27.13 1.48 -3.53
CA HIS A 74 26.10 0.42 -3.44
C HIS A 74 25.48 0.31 -2.03
N SER A 75 26.31 0.31 -1.00
CA SER A 75 25.86 0.29 0.41
C SER A 75 25.04 1.53 0.77
N THR A 76 25.43 2.70 0.28
CA THR A 76 24.71 3.96 0.48
C THR A 76 23.33 3.93 -0.16
N VAL A 77 23.22 3.48 -1.41
CA VAL A 77 21.93 3.36 -2.11
C VAL A 77 21.00 2.43 -1.36
N ARG A 78 21.47 1.23 -0.99
CA ARG A 78 20.68 0.27 -0.22
C ARG A 78 20.16 0.89 1.08
N ALA A 79 21.03 1.57 1.82
CA ALA A 79 20.65 2.25 3.07
C ALA A 79 19.62 3.37 2.82
N VAL A 80 19.81 4.18 1.76
CA VAL A 80 18.87 5.24 1.38
C VAL A 80 17.50 4.66 1.05
N VAL A 81 17.42 3.61 0.24
CA VAL A 81 16.14 3.00 -0.14
C VAL A 81 15.40 2.48 1.10
N HIS A 82 16.05 1.70 1.95
CA HIS A 82 15.39 1.16 3.15
C HIS A 82 14.97 2.26 4.13
N GLN A 83 15.83 3.24 4.40
CA GLN A 83 15.51 4.34 5.33
C GLN A 83 14.36 5.19 4.80
N THR A 84 14.38 5.51 3.50
CA THR A 84 13.35 6.36 2.88
C THR A 84 12.03 5.61 2.77
N ALA A 85 12.04 4.32 2.41
CA ALA A 85 10.85 3.47 2.40
C ALA A 85 10.18 3.40 3.78
N LYS A 86 10.98 3.28 4.85
CA LYS A 86 10.48 3.30 6.22
C LYS A 86 9.79 4.62 6.56
N VAL A 87 10.42 5.76 6.28
CA VAL A 87 9.85 7.08 6.54
C VAL A 87 8.56 7.31 5.74
N ILE A 88 8.54 6.89 4.46
CA ILE A 88 7.35 6.93 3.62
C ILE A 88 6.22 6.16 4.29
N TRP A 89 6.47 4.91 4.71
CA TRP A 89 5.47 4.09 5.37
C TRP A 89 4.95 4.74 6.65
N GLU A 90 5.84 5.15 7.56
CA GLU A 90 5.47 5.76 8.85
C GLU A 90 4.65 7.04 8.71
N LYS A 91 4.92 7.87 7.69
CA LYS A 91 4.22 9.14 7.49
C LYS A 91 2.95 9.00 6.65
N LEU A 92 2.92 8.11 5.64
CA LEU A 92 1.81 8.04 4.68
C LEU A 92 0.80 6.93 5.01
N GLN A 93 1.21 5.80 5.59
CA GLN A 93 0.29 4.69 5.88
C GLN A 93 -0.90 5.13 6.77
N PRO A 94 -0.70 5.87 7.87
CA PRO A 94 -1.83 6.29 8.72
C PRO A 94 -2.81 7.24 8.02
N LYS A 95 -2.35 7.98 7.00
CA LYS A 95 -3.15 8.97 6.28
C LYS A 95 -3.95 8.37 5.12
N TYR A 96 -3.36 7.42 4.41
CA TYR A 96 -3.93 6.87 3.17
C TYR A 96 -4.44 5.45 3.30
N MET A 97 -4.01 4.69 4.32
CA MET A 97 -4.48 3.34 4.63
C MET A 97 -4.81 3.20 6.13
N PRO A 98 -5.67 4.07 6.71
CA PRO A 98 -6.14 3.87 8.07
C PRO A 98 -7.03 2.64 8.16
N VAL A 99 -7.09 2.02 9.34
CA VAL A 99 -8.06 0.95 9.61
C VAL A 99 -9.47 1.51 9.37
N PRO A 100 -10.28 0.92 8.48
CA PRO A 100 -11.60 1.47 8.19
C PRO A 100 -12.54 1.34 9.39
N THR A 101 -13.34 2.38 9.60
CA THR A 101 -14.41 2.37 10.60
C THR A 101 -15.63 1.60 10.08
N THR A 102 -16.54 1.22 10.98
CA THR A 102 -17.82 0.61 10.62
C THR A 102 -18.58 1.41 9.54
N ALA A 103 -18.59 2.73 9.63
CA ALA A 103 -19.22 3.60 8.64
C ALA A 103 -18.53 3.50 7.27
N LYS A 104 -17.20 3.44 7.22
CA LYS A 104 -16.45 3.27 5.97
C LYS A 104 -16.69 1.90 5.36
N TRP A 105 -16.76 0.84 6.17
CA TRP A 105 -17.13 -0.50 5.69
C TRP A 105 -18.52 -0.53 5.05
N MET A 106 -19.51 0.13 5.66
CA MET A 106 -20.85 0.24 5.09
C MET A 106 -20.84 0.96 3.73
N GLN A 107 -20.11 2.07 3.61
CA GLN A 107 -19.96 2.77 2.33
C GLN A 107 -19.34 1.89 1.24
N ILE A 108 -18.30 1.12 1.59
CA ILE A 108 -17.68 0.18 0.65
C ILE A 108 -18.70 -0.90 0.23
N ALA A 109 -19.47 -1.44 1.18
CA ALA A 109 -20.50 -2.44 0.89
C ALA A 109 -21.60 -1.94 -0.04
N ASP A 110 -22.08 -0.71 0.17
CA ASP A 110 -23.07 -0.10 -0.69
C ASP A 110 -22.51 0.17 -2.10
N ARG A 111 -21.22 0.49 -2.19
CA ARG A 111 -20.50 0.64 -3.46
C ARG A 111 -20.39 -0.69 -4.21
N PHE A 112 -20.00 -1.78 -3.54
CA PHE A 112 -19.95 -3.11 -4.14
C PHE A 112 -21.32 -3.58 -4.63
N HIS A 113 -22.37 -3.34 -3.85
CA HIS A 113 -23.74 -3.64 -4.24
C HIS A 113 -24.13 -2.84 -5.49
N SER A 114 -23.86 -1.53 -5.51
CA SER A 114 -24.25 -0.66 -6.63
C SER A 114 -23.54 -1.02 -7.95
N LEU A 115 -22.27 -1.43 -7.88
CA LEU A 115 -21.47 -1.72 -9.08
C LEU A 115 -21.62 -3.16 -9.58
N TRP A 116 -21.73 -4.14 -8.67
CA TRP A 116 -21.64 -5.57 -9.02
C TRP A 116 -22.75 -6.43 -8.42
N ASN A 117 -23.78 -5.82 -7.80
CA ASN A 117 -24.87 -6.54 -7.14
C ASN A 117 -24.38 -7.52 -6.05
N LEU A 118 -23.29 -7.14 -5.35
CA LEU A 118 -22.71 -7.88 -4.23
C LEU A 118 -23.08 -7.20 -2.90
N PRO A 119 -24.26 -7.49 -2.31
CA PRO A 119 -24.65 -6.91 -1.04
C PRO A 119 -23.73 -7.41 0.09
N ASN A 120 -23.46 -6.54 1.07
CA ASN A 120 -22.60 -6.79 2.23
C ASN A 120 -21.13 -7.12 1.92
N CYS A 121 -20.69 -7.04 0.66
CA CYS A 121 -19.29 -7.24 0.27
C CYS A 121 -18.45 -6.01 0.62
N ILE A 122 -17.44 -6.17 1.47
CA ILE A 122 -16.63 -5.05 2.00
C ILE A 122 -15.23 -4.96 1.39
N GLY A 123 -14.94 -5.79 0.39
CA GLY A 123 -13.66 -5.80 -0.31
C GLY A 123 -13.39 -7.14 -0.94
N SER A 124 -12.33 -7.20 -1.74
CA SER A 124 -11.69 -8.45 -2.12
C SER A 124 -10.57 -8.79 -1.13
N ILE A 125 -10.20 -10.07 -0.99
CA ILE A 125 -9.07 -10.53 -0.18
C ILE A 125 -7.72 -10.18 -0.79
N ASP A 126 -7.67 -9.82 -2.07
CA ASP A 126 -6.53 -9.04 -2.63
C ASP A 126 -6.55 -7.57 -2.17
N VAL A 127 -7.42 -7.28 -1.20
CA VAL A 127 -7.47 -6.11 -0.34
C VAL A 127 -7.73 -4.78 -1.05
N ALA A 128 -8.40 -4.82 -2.19
CA ALA A 128 -8.97 -3.64 -2.83
C ALA A 128 -10.42 -3.42 -2.39
N ASP A 129 -10.79 -2.15 -2.16
CA ASP A 129 -12.18 -1.73 -2.10
C ASP A 129 -12.82 -1.65 -3.50
N ALA A 130 -14.08 -1.24 -3.54
CA ALA A 130 -14.84 -1.15 -4.78
C ALA A 130 -14.31 -0.11 -5.78
N ASP A 131 -13.47 0.83 -5.34
CA ASP A 131 -12.88 1.85 -6.20
C ASP A 131 -11.41 1.51 -6.54
N GLY A 132 -10.96 0.30 -6.21
CA GLY A 132 -9.61 -0.19 -6.52
C GLY A 132 -8.53 0.32 -5.56
N MET A 133 -8.92 0.85 -4.40
CA MET A 133 -8.00 1.35 -3.39
C MET A 133 -7.63 0.24 -2.41
N PHE A 134 -6.34 0.12 -2.11
CA PHE A 134 -5.88 -0.82 -1.09
C PHE A 134 -6.42 -0.42 0.29
N VAL A 135 -7.05 -1.39 0.97
CA VAL A 135 -7.60 -1.22 2.33
C VAL A 135 -6.57 -1.60 3.39
N THR A 136 -5.71 -2.57 3.10
CA THR A 136 -4.53 -2.91 3.91
C THR A 136 -3.45 -3.54 3.04
N VAL A 137 -2.21 -3.51 3.53
CA VAL A 137 -1.05 -4.13 2.89
C VAL A 137 -0.22 -4.79 3.98
N ASP A 138 -0.05 -6.10 3.90
CA ASP A 138 0.84 -6.88 4.76
C ASP A 138 2.00 -7.44 3.92
N VAL A 139 3.23 -7.11 4.29
CA VAL A 139 4.46 -7.52 3.57
C VAL A 139 5.32 -8.39 4.49
N GLY A 140 5.83 -9.52 3.99
CA GLY A 140 6.82 -10.32 4.72
C GLY A 140 6.66 -11.84 4.68
N GLU A 141 5.68 -12.34 3.93
CA GLU A 141 5.50 -13.78 3.72
C GLU A 141 6.47 -14.32 2.67
N TYR A 142 7.07 -15.48 2.94
CA TYR A 142 7.89 -16.18 1.94
C TYR A 142 6.99 -16.71 0.83
N GLY A 143 7.30 -16.43 -0.43
CA GLY A 143 6.53 -16.87 -1.60
C GLY A 143 6.45 -18.39 -1.85
N ARG A 144 6.85 -19.22 -0.88
CA ARG A 144 6.60 -20.67 -0.87
C ARG A 144 5.34 -21.05 -0.06
N ASN A 145 4.77 -20.11 0.69
CA ASN A 145 3.51 -20.31 1.41
C ASN A 145 2.34 -20.08 0.45
N SER A 146 1.23 -20.79 0.68
CA SER A 146 -0.02 -20.51 -0.04
C SER A 146 -0.61 -19.17 0.40
N ASP A 147 -1.37 -18.54 -0.49
CA ASP A 147 -2.02 -17.24 -0.21
C ASP A 147 -2.95 -17.30 1.01
N GLY A 148 -3.66 -18.42 1.20
CA GLY A 148 -4.45 -18.66 2.40
C GLY A 148 -3.62 -18.67 3.69
N ARG A 149 -2.40 -19.23 3.66
CA ARG A 149 -1.49 -19.20 4.82
C ARG A 149 -0.92 -17.80 5.04
N ALA A 150 -0.62 -17.09 3.95
CA ALA A 150 -0.15 -15.72 4.01
C ALA A 150 -1.17 -14.78 4.64
N LEU A 151 -2.43 -14.88 4.22
CA LEU A 151 -3.53 -14.17 4.85
C LEU A 151 -3.63 -14.52 6.34
N MET A 152 -3.64 -15.81 6.72
CA MET A 152 -3.83 -16.19 8.12
C MET A 152 -2.74 -15.68 9.06
N ASN A 153 -1.51 -15.56 8.59
CA ASN A 153 -0.39 -15.07 9.40
C ASN A 153 -0.27 -13.55 9.41
N SER A 154 -0.85 -12.88 8.40
CA SER A 154 -0.84 -11.41 8.27
C SER A 154 -1.55 -10.72 9.44
N ASN A 155 -1.21 -9.45 9.68
CA ASN A 155 -1.89 -8.67 10.73
C ASN A 155 -3.38 -8.55 10.42
N PHE A 156 -3.73 -8.34 9.15
CA PHE A 156 -5.11 -8.28 8.71
C PHE A 156 -5.87 -9.58 8.95
N GLY A 157 -5.34 -10.73 8.50
CA GLY A 157 -6.05 -12.00 8.67
C GLY A 157 -6.13 -12.47 10.12
N ARG A 158 -5.22 -12.03 11.00
CA ARG A 158 -5.38 -12.18 12.45
C ARG A 158 -6.48 -11.28 13.00
N ALA A 159 -6.51 -10.00 12.61
CA ALA A 159 -7.55 -9.05 13.01
C ALA A 159 -8.95 -9.47 12.54
N LEU A 160 -9.05 -10.05 11.34
CA LEU A 160 -10.28 -10.61 10.79
C LEU A 160 -10.79 -11.79 11.62
N GLN A 161 -9.89 -12.61 12.18
CA GLN A 161 -10.26 -13.74 13.04
C GLN A 161 -10.64 -13.31 14.45
N SER A 162 -9.98 -12.30 15.01
CA SER A 162 -10.27 -11.78 16.35
C SER A 162 -11.41 -10.75 16.40
N SER A 163 -12.10 -10.49 15.28
CA SER A 163 -13.15 -9.46 15.16
C SER A 163 -12.68 -8.04 15.51
N ASN A 164 -11.41 -7.74 15.26
CA ASN A 164 -10.77 -6.46 15.60
C ASN A 164 -10.67 -5.49 14.41
N LEU A 165 -11.64 -5.53 13.50
CA LEU A 165 -11.70 -4.71 12.28
C LEU A 165 -12.91 -3.77 12.25
N ASP A 166 -13.62 -3.59 13.36
CA ASP A 166 -14.83 -2.77 13.45
C ASP A 166 -15.88 -3.09 12.37
N LEU A 167 -15.98 -4.37 11.99
CA LEU A 167 -16.92 -4.81 10.97
C LEU A 167 -18.37 -4.54 11.42
N PRO A 168 -19.26 -4.10 10.51
CA PRO A 168 -20.65 -3.90 10.86
C PRO A 168 -21.34 -5.21 11.24
N GLN A 169 -22.40 -5.09 12.04
CA GLN A 169 -23.22 -6.24 12.41
C GLN A 169 -23.90 -6.85 11.17
N PRO A 170 -24.09 -8.19 11.12
CA PRO A 170 -24.78 -8.85 10.02
C PRO A 170 -26.13 -8.20 9.71
N ARG A 171 -26.49 -8.10 8.43
CA ARG A 171 -27.78 -7.58 7.98
C ARG A 171 -28.38 -8.45 6.88
N PRO A 172 -29.72 -8.46 6.73
CA PRO A 172 -30.35 -9.15 5.61
C PRO A 172 -29.92 -8.56 4.27
N ILE A 173 -29.80 -9.42 3.25
CA ILE A 173 -29.64 -8.98 1.86
C ILE A 173 -31.01 -8.64 1.27
N PRO A 174 -31.08 -7.81 0.21
CA PRO A 174 -32.35 -7.47 -0.42
C PRO A 174 -33.11 -8.74 -0.86
N GLY A 175 -34.34 -8.92 -0.37
CA GLY A 175 -35.19 -10.07 -0.72
C GLY A 175 -35.02 -11.31 0.17
N ASP A 176 -34.15 -11.28 1.19
CA ASP A 176 -34.00 -12.36 2.17
C ASP A 176 -34.21 -11.80 3.60
N VAL A 177 -34.66 -12.66 4.51
CA VAL A 177 -34.75 -12.40 5.96
C VAL A 177 -33.51 -12.88 6.71
N LYS A 178 -32.70 -13.75 6.10
CA LYS A 178 -31.50 -14.28 6.70
C LYS A 178 -30.44 -13.19 6.84
N GLN A 179 -29.94 -13.00 8.07
CA GLN A 179 -28.82 -12.10 8.31
C GLN A 179 -27.53 -12.69 7.73
N ILE A 180 -26.88 -11.93 6.86
CA ILE A 180 -25.61 -12.32 6.25
C ILE A 180 -24.53 -11.38 6.82
N PRO A 181 -23.40 -11.90 7.32
CA PRO A 181 -22.29 -11.07 7.77
C PRO A 181 -21.72 -10.25 6.61
N PHE A 182 -21.09 -9.12 6.94
CA PHE A 182 -20.25 -8.43 5.95
C PHE A 182 -19.02 -9.27 5.66
N TYR A 183 -18.65 -9.42 4.38
CA TYR A 183 -17.65 -10.39 3.95
C TYR A 183 -16.71 -9.82 2.89
N PHE A 184 -15.52 -10.42 2.80
CA PHE A 184 -14.60 -10.22 1.70
C PHE A 184 -14.80 -11.31 0.65
N THR A 185 -14.73 -10.94 -0.63
CA THR A 185 -14.69 -11.91 -1.73
C THR A 185 -13.28 -12.42 -1.92
N ALA A 186 -13.12 -13.71 -2.17
CA ALA A 186 -11.82 -14.33 -2.37
C ALA A 186 -11.89 -15.38 -3.48
N ASP A 187 -10.76 -15.62 -4.12
CA ASP A 187 -10.64 -16.74 -5.05
C ASP A 187 -10.60 -18.10 -4.33
N GLU A 188 -10.46 -19.17 -5.10
CA GLU A 188 -10.47 -20.53 -4.58
C GLU A 188 -9.27 -20.86 -3.68
N ALA A 189 -8.17 -20.11 -3.77
CA ALA A 189 -6.95 -20.33 -2.99
C ALA A 189 -7.12 -20.00 -1.49
N PHE A 190 -8.18 -19.28 -1.12
CA PHE A 190 -8.49 -18.95 0.27
C PHE A 190 -9.55 -19.89 0.86
N PRO A 191 -9.43 -20.29 2.14
CA PRO A 191 -10.48 -21.08 2.80
C PRO A 191 -11.72 -20.23 3.09
N LEU A 192 -12.92 -20.82 2.94
CA LEU A 192 -14.16 -20.19 3.37
C LEU A 192 -14.14 -19.93 4.87
N LYS A 193 -14.58 -18.73 5.28
CA LYS A 193 -14.72 -18.33 6.69
C LYS A 193 -15.97 -17.47 6.85
N LYS A 194 -16.37 -17.17 8.08
CA LYS A 194 -17.55 -16.35 8.39
C LYS A 194 -17.62 -15.05 7.57
N ASN A 195 -16.47 -14.38 7.39
CA ASN A 195 -16.35 -13.11 6.67
C ASN A 195 -15.58 -13.26 5.35
N ILE A 196 -15.49 -14.47 4.78
CA ILE A 196 -14.80 -14.76 3.51
C ILE A 196 -15.70 -15.66 2.66
N ILE A 197 -16.13 -15.14 1.51
CA ILE A 197 -17.00 -15.85 0.56
C ILE A 197 -16.30 -16.00 -0.79
N LYS A 198 -16.52 -17.15 -1.44
CA LYS A 198 -16.09 -17.41 -2.81
C LYS A 198 -17.27 -17.11 -3.76
N PRO A 199 -17.06 -16.34 -4.83
CA PRO A 199 -18.07 -16.13 -5.85
C PRO A 199 -18.42 -17.41 -6.61
#